data_AF-A0A0U2TQE5-F1
#
_entry.id   AF-A0A0U2TQE5-F1
#
_cell.length_a   1.000
_cell.length_b   1.000
_cell.length_c   1.000
_cell.angle_alpha   90.00
_cell.angle_beta   90.00
_cell.angle_gamma   90.00
#
_symmetry.space_group_name_H-M   'P 1'
#
loop_
_entity.id
_entity.type
_entity.pdbx_description
1 polymer ?
#
loop_
_entity_poly.entity_id
_entity_poly.type
_entity_poly.pdbx_seq_one_letter_code
_entity_poly.pdbx_strand_id
1 'polypeptide(L)'
;MKGKCGCGKNCYTDFENLDEKIEKLHECKNCEDIQIKKFSPLKEVIDFNELTGDYKKCICGKRPIDIVMSHILKIMIEENIAPENASLRRNSPVPLSEFYYSSLNPQFINEKSLILLHPDFNNEIAKILINEVPEVKGVLKGSPQDTVGQLNKNSEINHFELLEGCDVQTNVMRTILGDKIIINKHQSKHHIEVAPTTESKLIKLHNYLDNNDIKTGTAIDAMCGSGAIGTYLLKYGFKKVIFNDIYPEAIDNLKETLKVNKVNGDYEIYNEAFEDLKVEKVDLCVIDAFPNDDAEEIIKKAEKIADNVLII
;
A
#
# COMPACT_ATOMS: atom_id res chain seq x y z
N MET A 1 0.26 6.35 -18.37
CA MET A 1 0.31 5.26 -19.38
C MET A 1 -1.08 4.63 -19.37
N LYS A 2 -1.78 4.52 -20.51
CA LYS A 2 -2.98 3.66 -20.61
C LYS A 2 -2.54 2.19 -20.68
N GLY A 3 -1.78 1.74 -19.67
CA GLY A 3 -1.34 0.37 -19.55
C GLY A 3 -2.48 -0.42 -18.91
N LYS A 4 -3.09 -1.34 -19.67
CA LYS A 4 -4.01 -2.31 -19.07
C LYS A 4 -3.20 -3.13 -18.06
N CYS A 5 -3.70 -3.25 -16.84
CA CYS A 5 -3.15 -4.18 -15.86
C CYS A 5 -3.17 -5.61 -16.45
N GLY A 6 -2.38 -6.54 -15.90
CA GLY A 6 -2.43 -7.96 -16.28
C GLY A 6 -3.84 -8.57 -16.26
N CYS A 7 -4.78 -7.99 -15.51
CA CYS A 7 -6.20 -8.36 -15.50
C CYS A 7 -7.04 -7.73 -16.65
N GLY A 8 -6.42 -7.02 -17.59
CA GLY A 8 -7.07 -6.40 -18.75
C GLY A 8 -7.83 -5.10 -18.49
N LYS A 9 -7.89 -4.62 -17.24
CA LYS A 9 -8.63 -3.40 -16.82
C LYS A 9 -7.70 -2.19 -16.57
N ASN A 10 -8.30 -1.00 -16.47
CA ASN A 10 -7.58 0.22 -16.06
C ASN A 10 -7.53 0.30 -14.53
N CYS A 11 -6.50 -0.31 -13.93
CA CYS A 11 -6.34 -0.39 -12.48
C CYS A 11 -5.42 0.69 -11.90
N TYR A 12 -4.76 1.47 -12.76
CA TYR A 12 -3.81 2.50 -12.34
C TYR A 12 -4.51 3.84 -12.16
N THR A 13 -4.07 4.58 -11.15
CA THR A 13 -4.51 5.96 -10.89
C THR A 13 -3.47 6.94 -11.39
N ASP A 14 -3.91 8.00 -12.04
CA ASP A 14 -3.10 9.17 -12.37
C ASP A 14 -3.88 10.45 -12.04
N PHE A 15 -3.31 11.63 -12.30
CA PHE A 15 -3.99 12.89 -12.02
C PHE A 15 -5.26 13.13 -12.86
N GLU A 16 -5.48 12.39 -13.95
CA GLU A 16 -6.69 12.57 -14.78
C GLU A 16 -7.90 11.86 -14.15
N ASN A 17 -7.69 10.72 -13.49
CA ASN A 17 -8.76 9.94 -12.86
C ASN A 17 -8.80 10.01 -11.33
N LEU A 18 -7.89 10.77 -10.71
CA LEU A 18 -7.74 10.83 -9.26
C LEU A 18 -9.01 11.32 -8.55
N ASP A 19 -9.59 12.42 -9.00
CA ASP A 19 -10.75 13.01 -8.31
C ASP A 19 -11.97 12.08 -8.39
N GLU A 20 -12.15 11.37 -9.52
CA GLU A 20 -13.19 10.34 -9.65
C GLU A 20 -12.98 9.18 -8.66
N LYS A 21 -11.72 8.75 -8.48
CA LYS A 21 -11.36 7.71 -7.50
C LYS A 21 -11.61 8.16 -6.06
N ILE A 22 -11.30 9.41 -5.73
CA ILE A 22 -11.56 9.99 -4.40
C ILE A 22 -13.07 10.07 -4.14
N GLU A 23 -13.86 10.60 -5.09
CA GLU A 23 -15.32 10.70 -4.97
C GLU A 23 -15.97 9.32 -4.72
N LYS A 24 -15.44 8.28 -5.37
CA LYS A 24 -15.91 6.90 -5.17
C LYS A 24 -15.73 6.40 -3.74
N LEU A 25 -14.90 6.99 -2.90
CA LEU A 25 -14.76 6.61 -1.49
C LEU A 25 -15.94 7.06 -0.62
N HIS A 26 -16.69 8.10 -1.02
CA HIS A 26 -17.75 8.67 -0.20
C HIS A 26 -19.05 7.86 -0.26
N GLU A 27 -19.62 7.53 0.90
CA GLU A 27 -20.95 6.92 0.98
C GLU A 27 -22.04 7.83 0.42
N CYS A 28 -23.16 7.22 0.00
CA CYS A 28 -24.34 8.00 -0.36
C CYS A 28 -25.28 8.13 0.85
N LYS A 29 -26.21 9.07 0.80
CA LYS A 29 -27.18 9.30 1.89
C LYS A 29 -28.08 8.10 2.27
N ASN A 30 -28.11 7.06 1.44
CA ASN A 30 -28.91 5.85 1.68
C ASN A 30 -28.05 4.66 2.14
N CYS A 31 -26.75 4.87 2.36
CA CYS A 31 -25.88 3.86 2.96
C CYS A 31 -26.28 3.71 4.43
N GLU A 32 -26.68 2.50 4.82
CA GLU A 32 -27.07 2.19 6.19
C GLU A 32 -25.91 1.50 6.91
N ASP A 33 -25.48 2.06 8.04
CA ASP A 33 -24.49 1.42 8.89
C ASP A 33 -25.08 0.21 9.61
N ILE A 34 -24.35 -0.89 9.64
CA ILE A 34 -24.79 -2.16 10.21
C ILE A 34 -23.74 -2.66 11.18
N GLN A 35 -24.12 -2.71 12.45
CA GLN A 35 -23.24 -3.18 13.50
C GLN A 35 -23.35 -4.70 13.68
N ILE A 36 -22.24 -5.40 13.48
CA ILE A 36 -22.12 -6.83 13.76
C ILE A 36 -21.31 -7.03 15.05
N LYS A 37 -21.76 -7.95 15.91
CA LYS A 37 -20.97 -8.38 17.08
C LYS A 37 -19.76 -9.20 16.64
N LYS A 38 -18.66 -8.51 16.30
CA LYS A 38 -17.46 -9.09 15.64
C LYS A 38 -16.73 -10.21 16.42
N PHE A 39 -17.04 -10.37 17.71
CA PHE A 39 -16.47 -11.40 18.59
C PHE A 39 -17.34 -12.65 18.71
N SER A 40 -18.62 -12.56 18.33
CA SER A 40 -19.52 -13.71 18.34
C SER A 40 -19.27 -14.59 17.11
N PRO A 41 -19.50 -15.91 17.21
CA PRO A 41 -19.53 -16.80 16.05
C PRO A 41 -20.44 -16.26 14.96
N LEU A 42 -20.00 -16.25 13.71
CA LEU A 42 -20.73 -15.62 12.61
C LEU A 42 -22.14 -16.22 12.43
N LYS A 43 -22.26 -17.55 12.56
CA LYS A 43 -23.54 -18.29 12.45
C LYS A 43 -24.58 -17.89 13.51
N GLU A 44 -24.16 -17.30 14.62
CA GLU A 44 -25.08 -16.83 15.67
C GLU A 44 -25.62 -15.41 15.40
N VAL A 45 -24.97 -14.66 14.51
CA VAL A 45 -25.28 -13.23 14.28
C VAL A 45 -25.86 -12.95 12.91
N ILE A 46 -25.66 -13.83 11.93
CA ILE A 46 -26.16 -13.69 10.55
C ILE A 46 -26.60 -15.05 10.01
N ASP A 47 -27.74 -15.08 9.32
CA ASP A 47 -28.17 -16.24 8.53
C ASP A 47 -27.33 -16.36 7.26
N PHE A 48 -26.62 -17.48 7.12
CA PHE A 48 -25.76 -17.75 5.98
C PHE A 48 -26.54 -17.82 4.67
N ASN A 49 -27.81 -18.23 4.71
CA ASN A 49 -28.64 -18.33 3.50
C ASN A 49 -28.97 -16.95 2.91
N GLU A 50 -29.04 -15.91 3.74
CA GLU A 50 -29.30 -14.55 3.29
C GLU A 50 -28.01 -13.85 2.81
N LEU A 51 -26.86 -14.28 3.32
CA LEU A 51 -25.57 -13.64 3.10
C LEU A 51 -25.02 -13.96 1.69
N THR A 52 -25.45 -13.14 0.74
CA THR A 52 -25.12 -13.19 -0.69
C THR A 52 -24.42 -11.91 -1.15
N GLY A 53 -24.05 -11.83 -2.43
CA GLY A 53 -23.48 -10.63 -3.06
C GLY A 53 -24.38 -9.38 -2.97
N ASP A 54 -25.71 -9.55 -2.83
CA ASP A 54 -26.69 -8.46 -2.78
C ASP A 54 -27.18 -8.12 -1.37
N TYR A 55 -26.82 -8.94 -0.38
CA TYR A 55 -27.24 -8.72 1.01
C TYR A 55 -26.77 -7.35 1.51
N LYS A 56 -27.74 -6.52 1.94
CA LYS A 56 -27.53 -5.16 2.45
C LYS A 56 -26.74 -4.25 1.49
N LYS A 57 -26.83 -4.52 0.18
CA LYS A 57 -26.28 -3.63 -0.85
C LYS A 57 -27.12 -2.37 -0.96
N CYS A 58 -26.46 -1.22 -0.84
CA CYS A 58 -27.08 0.08 -1.05
C CYS A 58 -27.37 0.30 -2.54
N ILE A 59 -28.31 1.19 -2.85
CA ILE A 59 -28.64 1.58 -4.23
C ILE A 59 -27.45 2.19 -5.00
N CYS A 60 -26.43 2.70 -4.30
CA CYS A 60 -25.19 3.17 -4.93
C CYS A 60 -24.21 2.04 -5.28
N GLY A 61 -24.59 0.78 -5.01
CA GLY A 61 -23.79 -0.42 -5.27
C GLY A 61 -22.84 -0.81 -4.14
N LYS A 62 -22.73 0.00 -3.07
CA LYS A 62 -21.82 -0.25 -1.94
C LYS A 62 -22.45 -1.12 -0.85
N ARG A 63 -21.61 -1.81 -0.09
CA ARG A 63 -21.98 -2.58 1.11
C ARG A 63 -21.15 -2.17 2.33
N PRO A 64 -21.70 -2.22 3.56
CA PRO A 64 -20.89 -2.06 4.77
C PRO A 64 -19.75 -3.08 4.81
N ILE A 65 -18.54 -2.65 5.19
CA ILE A 65 -17.35 -3.51 5.23
C ILE A 65 -17.58 -4.76 6.09
N ASP A 66 -18.26 -4.63 7.23
CA ASP A 66 -18.51 -5.77 8.11
C ASP A 66 -19.39 -6.83 7.44
N ILE A 67 -20.34 -6.43 6.58
CA ILE A 67 -21.16 -7.35 5.79
C ILE A 67 -20.35 -8.03 4.69
N VAL A 68 -19.44 -7.29 4.05
CA VAL A 68 -18.47 -7.85 3.08
C VAL A 68 -17.59 -8.89 3.74
N MET A 69 -17.00 -8.55 4.89
CA MET A 69 -16.15 -9.47 5.65
C MET A 69 -16.92 -10.67 6.20
N SER A 70 -18.21 -10.51 6.55
CA SER A 70 -19.08 -11.63 6.91
C SER A 70 -19.26 -12.58 5.73
N HIS A 71 -19.52 -12.06 4.52
CA HIS A 71 -19.71 -12.91 3.35
C HIS A 71 -18.43 -13.71 3.02
N ILE A 72 -17.27 -13.05 3.12
CA ILE A 72 -15.97 -13.69 2.97
C ILE A 72 -15.75 -14.77 4.04
N LEU A 73 -16.06 -14.47 5.30
CA LEU A 73 -15.87 -15.43 6.39
C LEU A 73 -16.83 -16.63 6.29
N LYS A 74 -18.06 -16.43 5.81
CA LYS A 74 -18.98 -17.53 5.47
C LYS A 74 -18.32 -18.50 4.48
N ILE A 75 -17.80 -17.98 3.36
CA ILE A 75 -17.12 -18.81 2.34
C ILE A 75 -15.93 -19.54 2.96
N MET A 76 -15.14 -18.86 3.79
CA MET A 76 -14.02 -19.52 4.48
C MET A 76 -14.47 -20.66 5.41
N ILE A 77 -15.62 -20.54 6.06
CA ILE A 77 -16.17 -21.61 6.93
C ILE A 77 -16.64 -22.78 6.06
N GLU A 78 -17.40 -22.50 4.99
CA GLU A 78 -17.94 -23.52 4.08
C GLU A 78 -16.81 -24.32 3.39
N GLU A 79 -15.72 -23.64 3.05
CA GLU A 79 -14.52 -24.23 2.44
C GLU A 79 -13.49 -24.74 3.46
N ASN A 80 -13.85 -24.82 4.75
CA ASN A 80 -13.01 -25.33 5.85
C ASN A 80 -11.65 -24.60 6.02
N ILE A 81 -11.53 -23.36 5.54
CA ILE A 81 -10.39 -22.47 5.81
C ILE A 81 -10.50 -21.86 7.21
N ALA A 82 -11.72 -21.59 7.67
CA ALA A 82 -12.01 -21.09 9.01
C ALA A 82 -12.89 -22.10 9.79
N PRO A 83 -12.77 -22.17 11.13
CA PRO A 83 -13.58 -23.08 11.93
C PRO A 83 -15.05 -22.66 11.99
N GLU A 84 -15.94 -23.61 12.26
CA GLU A 84 -17.40 -23.41 12.37
C GLU A 84 -17.82 -22.29 13.35
N ASN A 85 -17.05 -22.09 14.43
CA ASN A 85 -17.29 -21.06 15.43
C ASN A 85 -16.53 -19.75 15.17
N ALA A 86 -16.04 -19.56 13.94
CA ALA A 86 -15.24 -18.40 13.58
C ALA A 86 -15.98 -17.07 13.76
N SER A 87 -15.20 -16.04 14.08
CA SER A 87 -15.67 -14.67 14.30
C SER A 87 -14.91 -13.70 13.40
N LEU A 88 -15.57 -12.60 13.01
CA LEU A 88 -14.97 -11.57 12.15
C LEU A 88 -13.64 -11.06 12.71
N ARG A 89 -13.55 -10.86 14.02
CA ARG A 89 -12.36 -10.26 14.63
C ARG A 89 -11.12 -11.16 14.56
N ARG A 90 -11.29 -12.48 14.57
CA ARG A 90 -10.19 -13.44 14.74
C ARG A 90 -9.85 -14.22 13.48
N ASN A 91 -10.82 -14.42 12.59
CA ASN A 91 -10.71 -15.37 11.50
C ASN A 91 -10.87 -14.73 10.12
N SER A 92 -11.25 -13.45 10.05
CA SER A 92 -11.30 -12.76 8.77
C SER A 92 -9.90 -12.57 8.18
N PRO A 93 -9.78 -12.60 6.84
CA PRO A 93 -8.53 -12.27 6.18
C PRO A 93 -8.27 -10.77 6.35
N VAL A 94 -7.03 -10.35 6.07
CA VAL A 94 -6.68 -8.92 6.06
C VAL A 94 -7.31 -8.28 4.82
N PRO A 95 -8.22 -7.30 4.97
CA PRO A 95 -8.80 -6.60 3.84
C PRO A 95 -7.96 -5.36 3.50
N LEU A 96 -7.21 -5.43 2.41
CA LEU A 96 -6.45 -4.29 1.91
C LEU A 96 -7.29 -3.55 0.86
N SER A 97 -7.48 -2.24 1.02
CA SER A 97 -8.17 -1.45 -0.01
C SER A 97 -7.32 -1.36 -1.28
N GLU A 98 -7.96 -1.34 -2.45
CA GLU A 98 -7.28 -1.07 -3.73
C GLU A 98 -6.78 0.37 -3.84
N PHE A 99 -7.33 1.28 -3.02
CA PHE A 99 -7.13 2.70 -3.14
C PHE A 99 -7.17 3.33 -1.74
N TYR A 100 -6.02 3.83 -1.30
CA TYR A 100 -5.87 4.60 -0.07
C TYR A 100 -5.68 6.07 -0.41
N TYR A 101 -6.47 6.94 0.21
CA TYR A 101 -6.32 8.38 0.11
C TYR A 101 -6.19 9.00 1.49
N SER A 102 -4.95 9.32 1.88
CA SER A 102 -4.66 9.82 3.24
C SER A 102 -5.33 8.96 4.32
N SER A 103 -5.89 9.57 5.36
CA SER A 103 -6.62 8.93 6.44
C SER A 103 -8.06 8.53 6.10
N LEU A 104 -8.50 8.68 4.85
CA LEU A 104 -9.86 8.31 4.46
C LEU A 104 -9.99 6.78 4.38
N ASN A 105 -10.74 6.21 5.31
CA ASN A 105 -11.00 4.77 5.37
C ASN A 105 -12.49 4.48 5.12
N PRO A 106 -12.87 4.02 3.91
CA PRO A 106 -14.28 3.82 3.55
C PRO A 106 -14.92 2.72 4.40
N GLN A 107 -16.03 3.03 5.05
CA GLN A 107 -16.85 2.02 5.74
C GLN A 107 -17.81 1.29 4.78
N PHE A 108 -18.05 1.89 3.61
CA PHE A 108 -18.90 1.35 2.56
C PHE A 108 -18.07 1.04 1.32
N ILE A 109 -18.01 -0.23 1.00
CA ILE A 109 -17.05 -0.82 0.06
C ILE A 109 -17.68 -0.93 -1.32
N ASN A 110 -16.93 -0.52 -2.34
CA ASN A 110 -17.32 -0.64 -3.74
C ASN A 110 -17.01 -2.02 -4.31
N GLU A 111 -17.65 -2.34 -5.43
CA GLU A 111 -17.24 -3.47 -6.26
C GLU A 111 -15.74 -3.39 -6.60
N LYS A 112 -15.06 -4.55 -6.60
CA LYS A 112 -13.64 -4.70 -6.93
C LYS A 112 -12.73 -3.69 -6.23
N SER A 113 -12.92 -3.52 -4.92
CA SER A 113 -12.13 -2.59 -4.11
C SER A 113 -11.32 -3.20 -2.98
N LEU A 114 -11.44 -4.52 -2.73
CA LEU A 114 -10.66 -5.22 -1.71
C LEU A 114 -9.66 -6.22 -2.32
N ILE A 115 -8.44 -6.19 -1.82
CA ILE A 115 -7.43 -7.22 -2.01
C ILE A 115 -7.35 -7.99 -0.68
N LEU A 116 -7.63 -9.28 -0.70
CA LEU A 116 -7.64 -10.11 0.51
C LEU A 116 -6.29 -10.81 0.69
N LEU A 117 -5.81 -10.86 1.93
CA LEU A 117 -4.58 -11.59 2.29
C LEU A 117 -4.85 -12.58 3.43
N HIS A 118 -4.51 -13.85 3.22
CA HIS A 118 -4.58 -14.90 4.24
C HIS A 118 -3.56 -16.01 3.97
N PRO A 119 -2.92 -16.59 5.00
CA PRO A 119 -1.90 -17.64 4.80
C PRO A 119 -2.49 -18.95 4.22
N ASP A 120 -3.73 -19.28 4.59
CA ASP A 120 -4.36 -20.55 4.21
C ASP A 120 -5.18 -20.49 2.91
N PHE A 121 -5.17 -19.36 2.19
CA PHE A 121 -5.84 -19.30 0.90
C PHE A 121 -5.19 -20.21 -0.14
N ASN A 122 -6.01 -20.70 -1.07
CA ASN A 122 -5.62 -21.55 -2.19
C ASN A 122 -6.42 -21.15 -3.45
N ASN A 123 -6.06 -21.75 -4.59
CA ASN A 123 -6.68 -21.42 -5.88
C ASN A 123 -8.19 -21.70 -5.96
N GLU A 124 -8.71 -22.63 -5.16
CA GLU A 124 -10.13 -23.00 -5.17
C GLU A 124 -10.96 -21.92 -4.48
N ILE A 125 -10.64 -21.61 -3.22
CA ILE A 125 -11.36 -20.54 -2.49
C ILE A 125 -11.15 -19.17 -3.14
N ALA A 126 -9.98 -18.89 -3.73
CA ALA A 126 -9.72 -17.63 -4.42
C ALA A 126 -10.71 -17.39 -5.58
N LYS A 127 -11.04 -18.43 -6.35
CA LYS A 127 -12.03 -18.36 -7.42
C LYS A 127 -13.44 -18.12 -6.88
N ILE A 128 -13.81 -18.82 -5.82
CA ILE A 128 -15.12 -18.66 -5.16
C ILE A 128 -15.26 -17.21 -4.66
N LEU A 129 -14.27 -16.69 -3.93
CA LEU A 129 -14.28 -15.31 -3.41
C LEU A 129 -14.43 -14.27 -4.52
N ILE A 130 -13.71 -14.41 -5.63
CA ILE A 130 -13.76 -13.46 -6.76
C ILE A 130 -15.12 -13.48 -7.47
N ASN A 131 -15.76 -14.65 -7.54
CA ASN A 131 -17.04 -14.86 -8.21
C ASN A 131 -18.23 -14.47 -7.34
N GLU A 132 -18.19 -14.79 -6.05
CA GLU A 132 -19.34 -14.64 -5.15
C GLU A 132 -19.35 -13.32 -4.39
N VAL A 133 -18.18 -12.73 -4.12
CA VAL A 133 -18.06 -11.46 -3.38
C VAL A 133 -17.69 -10.33 -4.34
N PRO A 134 -18.66 -9.48 -4.76
CA PRO A 134 -18.43 -8.46 -5.78
C PRO A 134 -17.29 -7.49 -5.43
N GLU A 135 -17.12 -7.17 -4.15
CA GLU A 135 -16.12 -6.25 -3.63
C GLU A 135 -14.69 -6.78 -3.75
N VAL A 136 -14.49 -8.10 -3.87
CA VAL A 136 -13.15 -8.72 -3.96
C VAL A 136 -12.56 -8.49 -5.34
N LYS A 137 -11.45 -7.75 -5.37
CA LYS A 137 -10.63 -7.43 -6.54
C LYS A 137 -9.53 -8.46 -6.78
N GLY A 138 -8.89 -8.93 -5.71
CA GLY A 138 -7.77 -9.85 -5.77
C GLY A 138 -7.61 -10.65 -4.48
N VAL A 139 -7.01 -11.84 -4.60
CA VAL A 139 -6.79 -12.75 -3.48
C VAL A 139 -5.32 -13.15 -3.44
N LEU A 140 -4.67 -12.85 -2.31
CA LEU A 140 -3.28 -13.12 -2.04
C LEU A 140 -3.13 -14.18 -0.96
N LYS A 141 -2.14 -15.06 -1.14
CA LYS A 141 -1.67 -15.96 -0.09
C LYS A 141 -0.40 -15.41 0.55
N GLY A 142 -0.40 -15.35 1.87
CA GLY A 142 0.73 -14.88 2.68
C GLY A 142 0.28 -14.35 4.03
N SER A 143 1.23 -13.93 4.86
CA SER A 143 0.99 -13.35 6.18
C SER A 143 1.34 -11.86 6.19
N PRO A 144 0.55 -11.00 6.85
CA PRO A 144 0.93 -9.61 7.05
C PRO A 144 2.21 -9.43 7.89
N GLN A 145 2.69 -10.50 8.54
CA GLN A 145 3.94 -10.51 9.28
C GLN A 145 5.17 -10.80 8.41
N ASP A 146 4.96 -11.22 7.16
CA ASP A 146 6.07 -11.52 6.26
C ASP A 146 6.69 -10.22 5.74
N THR A 147 8.03 -10.17 5.71
CA THR A 147 8.75 -9.12 5.00
C THR A 147 8.67 -9.42 3.51
N VAL A 148 7.83 -8.67 2.80
CA VAL A 148 7.77 -8.67 1.33
C VAL A 148 8.78 -7.67 0.78
N GLY A 149 9.59 -8.11 -0.19
CA GLY A 149 10.71 -7.37 -0.74
C GLY A 149 12.05 -8.03 -0.42
N GLN A 150 13.12 -7.23 -0.35
CA GLN A 150 14.47 -7.67 -0.02
C GLN A 150 15.02 -6.85 1.15
N LEU A 151 15.32 -7.51 2.27
CA LEU A 151 15.78 -6.84 3.49
C LEU A 151 17.22 -6.31 3.34
N ASN A 152 18.13 -7.15 2.86
CA ASN A 152 19.53 -6.81 2.64
C ASN A 152 20.13 -7.66 1.51
N LYS A 153 21.40 -7.42 1.15
CA LYS A 153 22.06 -8.08 0.02
C LYS A 153 22.22 -9.59 0.13
N ASN A 154 22.08 -10.12 1.35
CA ASN A 154 22.16 -11.56 1.62
C ASN A 154 20.78 -12.21 1.76
N SER A 155 19.71 -11.41 1.72
CA SER A 155 18.33 -11.89 1.87
C SER A 155 17.76 -12.30 0.52
N GLU A 156 16.96 -13.37 0.53
CA GLU A 156 16.12 -13.74 -0.61
C GLU A 156 14.99 -12.71 -0.80
N ILE A 157 14.54 -12.57 -2.05
CA ILE A 157 13.36 -11.78 -2.37
C ILE A 157 12.12 -12.61 -2.01
N ASN A 158 11.21 -12.01 -1.25
CA ASN A 158 9.95 -12.63 -0.87
C ASN A 158 8.74 -11.87 -1.43
N HIS A 159 7.71 -12.59 -1.84
CA HIS A 159 6.44 -12.07 -2.35
C HIS A 159 5.26 -12.77 -1.68
N PHE A 160 4.11 -12.10 -1.65
CA PHE A 160 2.86 -12.82 -1.54
C PHE A 160 2.52 -13.50 -2.87
N GLU A 161 1.84 -14.63 -2.81
CA GLU A 161 1.36 -15.31 -4.02
C GLU A 161 0.01 -14.72 -4.43
N LEU A 162 -0.09 -14.19 -5.65
CA LEU A 162 -1.38 -13.81 -6.24
C LEU A 162 -2.09 -15.05 -6.78
N LEU A 163 -3.18 -15.45 -6.12
CA LEU A 163 -3.96 -16.63 -6.49
C LEU A 163 -5.00 -16.34 -7.58
N GLU A 164 -5.71 -15.21 -7.47
CA GLU A 164 -6.75 -14.83 -8.42
C GLU A 164 -6.99 -13.32 -8.43
N GLY A 165 -7.42 -12.79 -9.58
CA GLY A 165 -7.84 -11.38 -9.72
C GLY A 165 -6.68 -10.39 -9.93
N CYS A 166 -6.74 -9.24 -9.24
CA CYS A 166 -5.81 -8.14 -9.42
C CYS A 166 -5.42 -7.51 -8.06
N ASP A 167 -4.11 -7.33 -7.85
CA ASP A 167 -3.53 -6.81 -6.61
C ASP A 167 -2.94 -5.40 -6.76
N VAL A 168 -3.24 -4.70 -7.86
CA VAL A 168 -2.81 -3.31 -8.02
C VAL A 168 -3.50 -2.48 -6.95
N GLN A 169 -2.69 -1.75 -6.18
CA GLN A 169 -3.12 -0.84 -5.13
C GLN A 169 -2.55 0.54 -5.41
N THR A 170 -3.38 1.56 -5.27
CA THR A 170 -2.96 2.96 -5.30
C THR A 170 -2.90 3.51 -3.87
N ASN A 171 -1.80 4.18 -3.54
CA ASN A 171 -1.68 5.02 -2.35
C ASN A 171 -1.51 6.47 -2.80
N VAL A 172 -2.38 7.35 -2.29
CA VAL A 172 -2.32 8.77 -2.56
C VAL A 172 -2.09 9.49 -1.24
N MET A 173 -0.91 10.10 -1.12
CA MET A 173 -0.50 10.87 0.05
C MET A 173 -0.70 12.36 -0.23
N ARG A 174 -1.23 13.08 0.75
CA ARG A 174 -1.21 14.53 0.81
C ARG A 174 0.13 14.98 1.37
N THR A 175 0.66 16.07 0.82
CA THR A 175 1.87 16.69 1.32
C THR A 175 1.55 18.01 2.01
N ILE A 176 2.44 18.47 2.89
CA ILE A 176 2.31 19.80 3.51
C ILE A 176 2.47 20.93 2.47
N LEU A 177 3.11 20.64 1.33
CA LEU A 177 3.27 21.58 0.21
C LEU A 177 1.96 21.82 -0.56
N GLY A 178 0.87 21.14 -0.20
CA GLY A 178 -0.44 21.27 -0.82
C GLY A 178 -0.64 20.41 -2.07
N ASP A 179 0.37 19.63 -2.46
CA ASP A 179 0.28 18.69 -3.57
C ASP A 179 0.01 17.24 -3.11
N LYS A 180 -0.12 16.33 -4.08
CA LYS A 180 -0.36 14.90 -3.84
C LYS A 180 0.77 14.09 -4.46
N ILE A 181 1.09 12.96 -3.84
CA ILE A 181 1.97 11.93 -4.40
C ILE A 181 1.13 10.68 -4.64
N ILE A 182 1.14 10.16 -5.86
CA ILE A 182 0.40 8.95 -6.27
C ILE A 182 1.40 7.80 -6.47
N ILE A 183 1.20 6.69 -5.77
CA ILE A 183 1.99 5.47 -5.93
C ILE A 183 1.05 4.34 -6.32
N ASN A 184 1.29 3.70 -7.47
CA ASN A 184 0.54 2.52 -7.90
C ASN A 184 1.43 1.29 -7.82
N LYS A 185 1.18 0.39 -6.88
CA LYS A 185 2.01 -0.79 -6.62
C LYS A 185 1.24 -2.09 -6.79
N HIS A 186 1.96 -3.17 -7.08
CA HIS A 186 1.43 -4.53 -6.90
C HIS A 186 1.62 -4.94 -5.44
N GLN A 187 0.52 -5.11 -4.71
CA GLN A 187 0.56 -5.40 -3.29
C GLN A 187 1.27 -6.74 -2.99
N SER A 188 1.25 -7.70 -3.91
CA SER A 188 1.98 -8.97 -3.78
C SER A 188 3.50 -8.81 -3.71
N LYS A 189 4.03 -7.74 -4.30
CA LYS A 189 5.47 -7.48 -4.44
C LYS A 189 5.99 -6.43 -3.47
N HIS A 190 5.14 -5.81 -2.67
CA HIS A 190 5.54 -4.69 -1.82
C HIS A 190 5.07 -4.91 -0.39
N HIS A 191 5.87 -4.44 0.56
CA HIS A 191 5.47 -4.39 1.95
C HIS A 191 4.12 -3.66 2.14
N ILE A 192 3.35 -4.10 3.13
CA ILE A 192 2.06 -3.51 3.47
C ILE A 192 2.31 -2.21 4.23
N GLU A 193 2.49 -1.14 3.46
CA GLU A 193 2.47 0.23 3.94
C GLU A 193 1.30 0.97 3.29
N VAL A 194 0.56 1.72 4.10
CA VAL A 194 -0.63 2.49 3.70
C VAL A 194 -0.38 3.99 3.81
N ALA A 195 -1.09 4.78 3.02
CA ALA A 195 -0.89 6.22 2.89
C ALA A 195 -0.72 7.02 4.21
N PRO A 196 -1.51 6.80 5.29
CA PRO A 196 -1.32 7.53 6.56
C PRO A 196 0.06 7.33 7.21
N THR A 197 0.63 6.13 7.10
CA THR A 197 1.95 5.82 7.64
C THR A 197 3.00 6.63 6.89
N THR A 198 2.94 6.62 5.56
CA THR A 198 3.86 7.38 4.73
C THR A 198 3.66 8.90 4.86
N GLU A 199 2.44 9.39 5.03
CA GLU A 199 2.20 10.82 5.33
C GLU A 199 2.87 11.26 6.63
N SER A 200 2.86 10.41 7.67
CA SER A 200 3.53 10.70 8.94
C SER A 200 5.05 10.84 8.76
N LYS A 201 5.64 10.00 7.89
CA LYS A 201 7.05 10.10 7.47
C LYS A 201 7.34 11.42 6.74
N LEU A 202 6.47 11.81 5.80
CA LEU A 202 6.61 13.07 5.06
C LEU A 202 6.46 14.30 5.97
N ILE A 203 5.60 14.25 6.98
CA ILE A 203 5.47 15.32 7.99
C ILE A 203 6.76 15.46 8.80
N LYS A 204 7.33 14.33 9.26
CA LYS A 204 8.61 14.32 9.98
C LYS A 204 9.73 14.93 9.13
N LEU A 205 9.79 14.55 7.84
CA LEU A 205 10.75 15.13 6.88
C LEU A 205 10.54 16.64 6.71
N HIS A 206 9.31 17.10 6.46
CA HIS A 206 9.01 18.52 6.29
C HIS A 206 9.47 19.33 7.51
N ASN A 207 9.09 18.88 8.71
CA ASN A 207 9.46 19.57 9.94
C ASN A 207 10.98 19.60 10.15
N TYR A 208 11.69 18.54 9.78
CA TYR A 208 13.14 18.54 9.83
C TYR A 208 13.74 19.58 8.88
N LEU A 209 13.28 19.64 7.64
CA LEU A 209 13.78 20.59 6.64
C LEU A 209 13.51 22.05 7.04
N ASP A 210 12.31 22.34 7.54
CA ASP A 210 11.89 23.70 7.93
C ASP A 210 12.65 24.23 9.16
N ASN A 211 13.05 23.34 10.07
CA ASN A 211 13.72 23.72 11.32
C ASN A 211 15.25 23.74 11.25
N ASN A 212 15.88 23.23 10.18
CA ASN A 212 17.34 23.00 10.16
C ASN A 212 18.11 23.70 9.02
N ASP A 213 17.49 24.64 8.27
CA ASP A 213 18.12 25.40 7.17
C ASP A 213 18.98 24.52 6.23
N ILE A 214 18.40 23.39 5.81
CA ILE A 214 19.10 22.39 5.01
C ILE A 214 19.30 22.93 3.59
N LYS A 215 20.54 22.89 3.10
CA LYS A 215 20.85 23.25 1.71
C LYS A 215 20.14 22.31 0.73
N THR A 216 19.34 22.87 -0.16
CA THR A 216 18.54 22.13 -1.14
C THR A 216 19.32 21.82 -2.43
N GLY A 217 20.57 21.34 -2.32
CA GLY A 217 21.36 20.91 -3.47
C GLY A 217 21.03 19.48 -3.87
N THR A 218 21.78 18.51 -3.36
CA THR A 218 21.60 17.08 -3.61
C THR A 218 21.14 16.38 -2.35
N ALA A 219 20.11 15.53 -2.46
CA ALA A 219 19.72 14.61 -1.39
C ALA A 219 19.77 13.14 -1.84
N ILE A 220 19.86 12.24 -0.87
CA ILE A 220 19.73 10.80 -1.05
C ILE A 220 18.48 10.31 -0.32
N ASP A 221 17.63 9.57 -1.04
CA ASP A 221 16.61 8.68 -0.49
C ASP A 221 17.20 7.26 -0.47
N ALA A 222 17.72 6.84 0.69
CA ALA A 222 18.71 5.75 0.81
C ALA A 222 18.13 4.35 0.63
N MET A 223 16.87 4.18 1.03
CA MET A 223 16.08 2.94 0.99
C MET A 223 14.71 3.30 0.44
N CYS A 224 14.72 3.84 -0.78
CA CYS A 224 13.65 4.70 -1.28
C CYS A 224 12.32 3.98 -1.51
N GLY A 225 12.31 2.65 -1.57
CA GLY A 225 11.14 1.86 -1.88
C GLY A 225 10.47 2.36 -3.15
N SER A 226 9.21 2.78 -3.02
CA SER A 226 8.43 3.33 -4.14
C SER A 226 8.67 4.83 -4.39
N GLY A 227 9.56 5.48 -3.64
CA GLY A 227 10.05 6.84 -3.90
C GLY A 227 9.23 7.97 -3.28
N ALA A 228 8.43 7.73 -2.24
CA ALA A 228 7.60 8.78 -1.64
C ALA A 228 8.45 9.94 -1.09
N ILE A 229 9.49 9.61 -0.33
CA ILE A 229 10.41 10.57 0.31
C ILE A 229 11.19 11.36 -0.73
N GLY A 230 11.86 10.70 -1.67
CA GLY A 230 12.63 11.39 -2.71
C GLY A 230 11.76 12.19 -3.67
N THR A 231 10.55 11.72 -4.00
CA THR A 231 9.58 12.51 -4.78
C THR A 231 9.20 13.79 -4.02
N TYR A 232 8.99 13.69 -2.71
CA TYR A 232 8.72 14.84 -1.86
C TYR A 232 9.92 15.81 -1.80
N LEU A 233 11.16 15.31 -1.68
CA LEU A 233 12.37 16.14 -1.69
C LEU A 233 12.52 16.96 -2.98
N LEU A 234 12.23 16.35 -4.15
CA LEU A 234 12.21 17.07 -5.42
C LEU A 234 11.14 18.18 -5.44
N LYS A 235 9.95 17.88 -4.92
CA LYS A 235 8.86 18.87 -4.80
C LYS A 235 9.17 19.98 -3.80
N TYR A 236 9.91 19.67 -2.73
CA TYR A 236 10.38 20.63 -1.74
C TYR A 236 11.40 21.62 -2.33
N GLY A 237 12.14 21.20 -3.36
CA GLY A 237 13.04 22.07 -4.11
C GLY A 237 14.51 21.66 -4.08
N PHE A 238 14.83 20.40 -3.72
CA PHE A 238 16.17 19.87 -3.95
C PHE A 238 16.48 19.86 -5.45
N LYS A 239 17.68 20.33 -5.82
CA LYS A 239 18.13 20.37 -7.22
C LYS A 239 18.27 18.98 -7.82
N LYS A 240 18.77 18.02 -7.03
CA LYS A 240 18.96 16.63 -7.41
C LYS A 240 18.56 15.68 -6.28
N VAL A 241 17.92 14.57 -6.61
CA VAL A 241 17.68 13.46 -5.67
C VAL A 241 18.25 12.16 -6.21
N ILE A 242 19.03 11.48 -5.38
CA ILE A 242 19.54 10.15 -5.64
C ILE A 242 18.61 9.16 -4.95
N PHE A 243 17.93 8.33 -5.72
CA PHE A 243 17.11 7.23 -5.22
C PHE A 243 17.95 5.97 -5.19
N ASN A 244 18.00 5.30 -4.05
CA ASN A 244 18.64 3.98 -3.93
C ASN A 244 17.68 3.02 -3.22
N ASP A 245 17.56 1.80 -3.74
CA ASP A 245 16.95 0.71 -3.03
C ASP A 245 17.59 -0.60 -3.47
N ILE A 246 17.75 -1.54 -2.56
CA ILE A 246 18.31 -2.85 -2.92
C ILE A 246 17.29 -3.71 -3.67
N TYR A 247 16.00 -3.50 -3.44
CA TYR A 247 14.94 -4.32 -3.98
C TYR A 247 14.56 -3.89 -5.41
N PRO A 248 14.82 -4.70 -6.45
CA PRO A 248 14.66 -4.27 -7.84
C PRO A 248 13.21 -3.91 -8.22
N GLU A 249 12.20 -4.60 -7.69
CA GLU A 249 10.81 -4.28 -8.03
C GLU A 249 10.32 -2.97 -7.38
N ALA A 250 10.91 -2.56 -6.26
CA ALA A 250 10.69 -1.22 -5.72
C ALA A 250 11.24 -0.15 -6.68
N ILE A 251 12.42 -0.38 -7.27
CA ILE A 251 13.00 0.50 -8.29
C ILE A 251 12.15 0.58 -9.55
N ASP A 252 11.55 -0.52 -9.99
CA ASP A 252 10.61 -0.48 -11.12
C ASP A 252 9.33 0.29 -10.77
N ASN A 253 8.83 0.15 -9.54
CA ASN A 253 7.69 0.93 -9.08
C ASN A 253 8.01 2.43 -8.90
N LEU A 254 9.22 2.76 -8.46
CA LEU A 254 9.73 4.13 -8.37
C LEU A 254 9.67 4.82 -9.74
N LYS A 255 10.13 4.17 -10.81
CA LYS A 255 10.11 4.74 -12.16
C LYS A 255 8.69 5.12 -12.59
N GLU A 256 7.71 4.26 -12.33
CA GLU A 256 6.31 4.56 -12.61
C GLU A 256 5.76 5.65 -11.69
N THR A 257 6.19 5.69 -10.43
CA THR A 257 5.85 6.76 -9.47
C THR A 257 6.32 8.12 -9.98
N LEU A 258 7.59 8.26 -10.36
CA LEU A 258 8.13 9.53 -10.88
C LEU A 258 7.37 10.02 -12.12
N LYS A 259 7.05 9.08 -13.02
CA LYS A 259 6.29 9.34 -14.24
C LYS A 259 4.84 9.76 -13.99
N VAL A 260 4.11 9.05 -13.14
CA VAL A 260 2.72 9.40 -12.76
C VAL A 260 2.67 10.75 -12.07
N ASN A 261 3.66 11.03 -11.21
CA ASN A 261 3.75 12.29 -10.47
C ASN A 261 4.28 13.46 -11.31
N LYS A 262 4.61 13.24 -12.59
CA LYS A 262 5.14 14.26 -13.51
C LYS A 262 6.34 15.01 -12.91
N VAL A 263 7.22 14.28 -12.25
CA VAL A 263 8.41 14.85 -11.59
C VAL A 263 9.36 15.38 -12.66
N ASN A 264 9.69 16.67 -12.59
CA ASN A 264 10.54 17.38 -13.57
C ASN A 264 11.92 17.77 -13.01
N GLY A 265 12.37 17.15 -11.91
CA GLY A 265 13.66 17.43 -11.27
C GLY A 265 14.80 16.55 -11.81
N ASP A 266 16.03 16.88 -11.44
CA ASP A 266 17.20 16.03 -11.71
C ASP A 266 17.22 14.87 -10.72
N TYR A 267 17.42 13.65 -11.19
CA TYR A 267 17.51 12.48 -10.32
C TYR A 267 18.35 11.36 -10.92
N GLU A 268 18.91 10.55 -10.02
CA GLU A 268 19.59 9.30 -10.34
C GLU A 268 18.92 8.16 -9.59
N ILE A 269 18.93 6.97 -10.19
CA ILE A 269 18.31 5.77 -9.61
C ILE A 269 19.37 4.68 -9.57
N TYR A 270 19.61 4.15 -8.38
CA TYR A 270 20.52 3.04 -8.11
C TYR A 270 19.73 1.85 -7.57
N ASN A 271 20.15 0.65 -7.93
CA ASN A 271 19.64 -0.60 -7.38
C ASN A 271 20.78 -1.36 -6.70
N GLU A 272 21.21 -0.88 -5.55
CA GLU A 272 22.38 -1.38 -4.83
C GLU A 272 22.10 -1.43 -3.32
N ALA A 273 22.85 -2.27 -2.61
CA ALA A 273 22.94 -2.15 -1.15
C ALA A 273 23.54 -0.79 -0.79
N PHE A 274 22.95 -0.09 0.19
CA PHE A 274 23.30 1.30 0.47
C PHE A 274 24.78 1.47 0.89
N GLU A 275 25.34 0.47 1.55
CA GLU A 275 26.75 0.45 1.98
C GLU A 275 27.71 0.49 0.77
N ASP A 276 27.28 -0.15 -0.32
CA ASP A 276 28.03 -0.30 -1.56
C ASP A 276 27.85 0.93 -2.49
N LEU A 277 26.86 1.79 -2.23
CA LEU A 277 26.58 3.00 -3.00
C LEU A 277 27.78 3.96 -3.01
N LYS A 278 28.20 4.37 -4.21
CA LYS A 278 29.33 5.28 -4.44
C LYS A 278 28.85 6.57 -5.09
N VAL A 279 28.74 7.61 -4.27
CA VAL A 279 28.29 8.94 -4.68
C VAL A 279 29.19 10.01 -4.06
N GLU A 280 29.19 11.19 -4.66
CA GLU A 280 29.81 12.38 -4.06
C GLU A 280 29.06 12.80 -2.79
N LYS A 281 29.69 13.64 -1.97
CA LYS A 281 29.08 14.13 -0.74
C LYS A 281 27.82 14.97 -1.05
N VAL A 282 26.73 14.71 -0.35
CA VAL A 282 25.42 15.34 -0.54
C VAL A 282 25.01 16.22 0.64
N ASP A 283 23.97 17.02 0.47
CA ASP A 283 23.49 17.93 1.53
C ASP A 283 22.62 17.21 2.57
N LEU A 284 21.85 16.19 2.15
CA LEU A 284 20.95 15.41 3.01
C LEU A 284 20.90 13.93 2.60
N CYS A 285 20.93 13.02 3.56
CA CYS A 285 20.59 11.61 3.37
C CYS A 285 19.42 11.24 4.30
N VAL A 286 18.35 10.70 3.72
CA VAL A 286 17.19 10.20 4.45
C VAL A 286 17.21 8.67 4.46
N ILE A 287 17.09 8.08 5.65
CA ILE A 287 17.06 6.63 5.86
C ILE A 287 15.67 6.23 6.37
N ASP A 288 15.01 5.34 5.65
CA ASP A 288 13.73 4.72 6.01
C ASP A 288 13.91 3.20 5.95
N ALA A 289 14.53 2.65 6.99
CA ALA A 289 14.86 1.22 7.06
C ALA A 289 13.64 0.37 7.46
N PHE A 290 13.68 -0.92 7.14
CA PHE A 290 12.67 -1.85 7.63
C PHE A 290 12.61 -1.85 9.17
N PRO A 291 11.41 -2.00 9.76
CA PRO A 291 11.29 -2.14 11.21
C PRO A 291 12.13 -3.31 11.74
N ASN A 292 12.96 -3.05 12.74
CA ASN A 292 13.88 -4.00 13.40
C ASN A 292 15.14 -4.40 12.59
N ASP A 293 15.44 -3.72 11.49
CA ASP A 293 16.73 -3.91 10.80
C ASP A 293 17.87 -3.20 11.56
N ASP A 294 19.07 -3.78 11.54
CA ASP A 294 20.25 -3.16 12.13
C ASP A 294 20.86 -2.16 11.15
N ALA A 295 20.44 -0.91 11.27
CA ALA A 295 20.88 0.17 10.40
C ALA A 295 22.23 0.79 10.81
N GLU A 296 23.00 0.22 11.74
CA GLU A 296 24.22 0.87 12.26
C GLU A 296 25.26 1.13 11.15
N GLU A 297 25.49 0.17 10.24
CA GLU A 297 26.42 0.34 9.13
C GLU A 297 25.89 1.36 8.09
N ILE A 298 24.59 1.33 7.82
CA ILE A 298 23.88 2.26 6.93
C ILE A 298 24.04 3.70 7.46
N ILE A 299 23.82 3.93 8.76
CA ILE A 299 23.94 5.24 9.39
C ILE A 299 25.40 5.73 9.32
N LYS A 300 26.37 4.89 9.70
CA LYS A 300 27.80 5.24 9.62
C LYS A 300 28.24 5.60 8.20
N LYS A 301 27.65 4.97 7.18
CA LYS A 301 27.88 5.30 5.78
C LYS A 301 27.26 6.66 5.44
N ALA A 302 26.00 6.87 5.80
CA ALA A 302 25.28 8.12 5.54
C ALA A 302 26.01 9.34 6.13
N GLU A 303 26.49 9.25 7.37
CA GLU A 303 27.24 10.33 8.05
C GLU A 303 28.56 10.69 7.35
N LYS A 304 29.13 9.78 6.55
CA LYS A 304 30.35 10.06 5.77
C LYS A 304 30.05 10.75 4.44
N ILE A 305 28.88 10.47 3.85
CA ILE A 305 28.54 10.91 2.49
C ILE A 305 27.50 12.04 2.47
N ALA A 306 26.97 12.46 3.62
CA ALA A 306 26.01 13.55 3.71
C ALA A 306 26.41 14.56 4.78
N ASP A 307 26.07 15.84 4.57
CA ASP A 307 26.18 16.88 5.60
C ASP A 307 25.15 16.69 6.71
N ASN A 308 23.96 16.18 6.36
CA ASN A 308 22.86 15.93 7.28
C ASN A 308 22.30 14.53 7.06
N VAL A 309 21.94 13.85 8.16
CA VAL A 309 21.32 12.53 8.13
C VAL A 309 20.01 12.57 8.91
N LEU A 310 18.93 12.11 8.28
CA LEU A 310 17.62 11.98 8.90
C LEU A 310 17.15 10.54 8.84
N ILE A 311 16.87 9.95 10.01
CA ILE A 311 16.27 8.62 10.11
C ILE A 311 14.78 8.79 10.35
N ILE A 312 13.96 8.21 9.49
CA ILE A 312 12.50 8.36 9.49
C ILE A 312 11.82 7.14 10.07
#